data_AF-A0A7X8UTN0-F1
#
_entry.id   AF-A0A7X8UTN0-F1
#
_cell.length_a   1.000
_cell.length_b   1.000
_cell.length_c   1.000
_cell.angle_alpha   90.00
_cell.angle_beta   90.00
_cell.angle_gamma   90.00
#
_symmetry.space_group_name_H-M   'P 1'
#
loop_
_entity.id
_entity.type
_entity.pdbx_description
1 polymer ?
#
loop_
_entity_poly.entity_id
_entity_poly.type
_entity_poly.pdbx_seq_one_letter_code
_entity_poly.pdbx_strand_id
1 'polypeptide(L)'
;FKPIIADTLDEHRMHSEWGCIGQHAVDQITNCRRRGGRIFAVGTTAVRLLETASAAGELMPFSGHTDLFIKPQYKFRAVDAILTNFHLPRTTLLVLVRAFGGDELMRRAYDEAIREKYRFYSYGDAMLIV
;
A
#
# COMPACT_ATOMS: atom_id res chain seq x y z
N PHE A 1 14.78 -0.36 -0.85
CA PHE A 1 13.84 -1.51 -0.76
C PHE A 1 14.56 -2.76 -1.22
N LYS A 2 14.42 -3.88 -0.50
CA LYS A 2 15.14 -5.12 -0.84
C LYS A 2 14.34 -5.97 -1.84
N PRO A 3 14.99 -6.62 -2.81
CA PRO A 3 14.31 -7.54 -3.72
C PRO A 3 13.74 -8.74 -2.94
N ILE A 4 12.66 -9.34 -3.46
CA ILE A 4 12.19 -10.63 -2.94
C ILE A 4 13.23 -11.69 -3.35
N ILE A 5 13.88 -12.28 -2.35
CA ILE A 5 14.92 -13.33 -2.54
C ILE A 5 14.29 -14.74 -2.48
N ALA A 6 13.03 -14.86 -2.06
CA ALA A 6 12.34 -16.14 -1.91
C ALA A 6 11.77 -16.65 -3.24
N ASP A 7 11.72 -17.98 -3.40
CA ASP A 7 11.20 -18.65 -4.60
C ASP A 7 9.67 -18.53 -4.70
N THR A 8 8.99 -18.43 -3.55
CA THR A 8 7.54 -18.16 -3.48
C THR A 8 7.23 -16.92 -2.63
N LEU A 9 6.10 -16.27 -2.90
CA LEU A 9 5.62 -15.15 -2.07
C LEU A 9 5.31 -15.58 -0.63
N ASP A 10 5.06 -16.86 -0.38
CA ASP A 10 4.73 -17.36 0.95
C ASP A 10 5.97 -17.55 1.85
N GLU A 11 7.13 -17.71 1.26
CA GLU A 11 8.41 -17.83 1.96
C GLU A 11 9.05 -16.48 2.29
N HIS A 12 8.54 -15.38 1.72
CA HIS A 12 9.10 -14.05 1.96
C HIS A 12 8.70 -13.50 3.34
N ARG A 13 9.69 -13.36 4.23
CA ARG A 13 9.53 -12.62 5.48
C ARG A 13 9.62 -11.11 5.26
N MET A 14 8.51 -10.41 5.49
CA MET A 14 8.48 -8.95 5.43
C MET A 14 9.36 -8.33 6.52
N HIS A 15 10.03 -7.24 6.18
CA HIS A 15 10.66 -6.40 7.19
C HIS A 15 9.59 -5.73 8.05
N SER A 16 9.73 -5.90 9.36
CA SER A 16 8.91 -5.23 10.36
C SER A 16 9.25 -3.74 10.39
N GLU A 17 8.23 -2.90 10.33
CA GLU A 17 8.35 -1.45 10.46
C GLU A 17 7.62 -1.02 11.73
N TRP A 18 8.21 -0.13 12.52
CA TRP A 18 7.50 0.50 13.64
C TRP A 18 6.69 1.69 13.13
N GLY A 19 5.47 1.86 13.63
CA GLY A 19 4.64 3.01 13.34
C GLY A 19 3.59 3.25 14.41
N CYS A 20 3.00 4.44 14.38
CA CYS A 20 1.91 4.80 15.27
C CYS A 20 0.84 5.64 14.56
N ILE A 21 -0.40 5.49 15.01
CA ILE A 21 -1.57 6.26 14.63
C ILE A 21 -2.26 6.68 15.93
N GLY A 22 -2.27 7.98 16.22
CA GLY A 22 -2.95 8.53 17.39
C GLY A 22 -4.46 8.67 17.19
N GLN A 23 -5.21 8.78 18.29
CA GLN A 23 -6.67 8.92 18.28
C GLN A 23 -7.16 10.06 17.36
N HIS A 24 -6.48 11.21 17.37
CA HIS A 24 -6.84 12.34 16.51
C HIS A 24 -6.86 11.97 15.02
N ALA A 25 -5.89 11.19 14.54
CA ALA A 25 -5.84 10.77 13.14
C ALA A 25 -6.96 9.76 12.83
N VAL A 26 -7.25 8.84 13.77
CA VAL A 26 -8.37 7.89 13.66
C VAL A 26 -9.70 8.64 13.54
N ASP A 27 -9.91 9.65 14.38
CA ASP A 27 -11.12 10.46 14.36
C ASP A 27 -11.27 11.21 13.03
N GLN A 28 -10.19 11.81 12.52
CA GLN A 28 -10.19 12.49 11.22
C GLN A 28 -10.56 11.54 10.07
N ILE A 29 -9.95 10.35 10.03
CA ILE A 29 -10.21 9.33 9.00
C ILE A 29 -11.65 8.81 9.10
N THR A 30 -12.10 8.49 10.31
CA THR A 30 -13.46 8.00 10.56
C THR A 30 -14.51 9.03 10.20
N ASN A 31 -14.30 10.30 10.56
CA ASN A 31 -15.20 11.39 10.20
C ASN A 31 -15.18 11.69 8.69
N CYS A 32 -14.04 11.50 8.00
CA CYS A 32 -13.99 11.55 6.55
C CYS A 32 -14.89 10.48 5.93
N ARG A 33 -14.73 9.22 6.36
CA ARG A 33 -15.51 8.08 5.87
C ARG A 33 -17.01 8.23 6.17
N ARG A 34 -17.37 8.71 7.37
CA ARG A 34 -18.78 9.00 7.76
C ARG A 34 -19.45 10.05 6.88
N ARG A 35 -18.68 11.01 6.33
CA ARG A 35 -19.18 12.02 5.39
C ARG A 35 -19.18 11.54 3.93
N GLY A 36 -18.92 10.26 3.68
CA GLY A 36 -18.80 9.70 2.33
C GLY A 36 -17.48 10.07 1.62
N GLY A 37 -16.49 10.58 2.36
CA GLY A 37 -15.17 10.86 1.84
C GLY A 37 -14.34 9.59 1.62
N ARG A 38 -13.35 9.69 0.74
CA ARG A 38 -12.39 8.62 0.43
C ARG A 38 -11.06 8.85 1.16
N ILE A 39 -10.41 7.77 1.57
CA ILE A 39 -9.14 7.77 2.28
C ILE A 39 -8.00 7.47 1.30
N PHE A 40 -7.18 8.49 1.05
CA PHE A 40 -6.02 8.40 0.17
C PHE A 40 -4.77 8.18 1.02
N ALA A 41 -4.15 7.00 0.90
CA ALA A 41 -2.88 6.72 1.54
C ALA A 41 -1.73 7.20 0.65
N VAL A 42 -0.80 7.97 1.22
CA VAL A 42 0.39 8.43 0.53
C VAL A 42 1.58 7.58 0.97
N GLY A 43 2.03 6.72 0.07
CA GLY A 43 3.10 5.76 0.28
C GLY A 43 2.63 4.42 0.85
N THR A 44 3.31 3.35 0.45
CA THR A 44 2.99 1.97 0.85
C THR A 44 3.17 1.71 2.34
N THR A 45 4.07 2.42 3.01
CA THR A 45 4.24 2.33 4.49
C THR A 45 2.97 2.80 5.20
N ALA A 46 2.35 3.90 4.74
CA ALA A 46 1.09 4.39 5.30
C ALA A 46 -0.04 3.37 5.08
N VAL A 47 -0.10 2.74 3.90
CA VAL A 47 -1.06 1.67 3.59
C VAL A 47 -0.91 0.52 4.60
N ARG A 48 0.29 -0.01 4.78
CA ARG A 48 0.54 -1.14 5.70
C ARG A 48 0.13 -0.79 7.13
N LEU A 49 0.46 0.42 7.59
CA LEU A 49 0.16 0.86 8.94
C LEU A 49 -1.36 1.01 9.16
N LEU A 50 -2.07 1.64 8.22
CA LEU A 50 -3.53 1.83 8.28
C LEU A 50 -4.28 0.50 8.23
N GLU A 51 -3.87 -0.41 7.36
CA GLU A 51 -4.46 -1.74 7.24
C GLU A 51 -4.17 -2.61 8.46
N THR A 52 -2.97 -2.50 9.06
CA THR A 52 -2.64 -3.16 10.34
C THR A 52 -3.53 -2.64 11.47
N ALA A 53 -3.68 -1.33 11.58
CA ALA A 53 -4.53 -0.68 12.58
C ALA A 53 -6.04 -0.93 12.35
N SER A 54 -6.42 -1.47 11.19
CA SER A 54 -7.80 -1.81 10.83
C SER A 54 -8.07 -3.32 10.82
N ALA A 55 -7.14 -4.14 11.31
CA ALA A 55 -7.24 -5.60 11.29
C ALA A 55 -8.46 -6.15 12.05
N ALA A 56 -8.89 -5.45 13.12
CA ALA A 56 -10.09 -5.78 13.90
C ALA A 56 -11.41 -5.44 13.18
N GLY A 57 -11.35 -4.80 12.01
CA GLY A 57 -12.50 -4.46 11.18
C GLY A 57 -12.84 -2.98 11.13
N GLU A 58 -12.41 -2.21 12.12
CA GLU A 58 -12.44 -0.75 12.14
C GLU A 58 -11.06 -0.20 12.47
N LEU A 59 -10.80 1.04 12.04
CA LEU A 59 -9.53 1.70 12.30
C LEU A 59 -9.47 2.12 13.78
N MET A 60 -8.45 1.64 14.49
CA MET A 60 -8.20 1.95 15.89
C MET A 60 -6.84 2.65 16.09
N PRO A 61 -6.64 3.37 17.20
CA PRO A 61 -5.31 3.86 17.55
C PRO A 61 -4.33 2.70 17.63
N PHE A 62 -3.13 2.91 17.11
CA PHE A 62 -2.13 1.86 17.01
C PHE A 62 -0.75 2.42 17.35
N SER A 63 0.06 1.64 18.04
CA SER A 63 1.49 1.94 18.25
C SER A 63 2.22 0.61 18.38
N GLY A 64 3.13 0.34 17.45
CA GLY A 64 3.84 -0.93 17.44
C GLY A 64 4.44 -1.26 16.10
N HIS A 65 4.79 -2.54 15.96
CA HIS A 65 5.40 -3.08 14.76
C HIS A 65 4.34 -3.64 13.81
N THR A 66 4.53 -3.41 12.52
CA THR A 66 3.79 -4.08 11.45
C THR A 66 4.75 -4.85 10.54
N ASP A 67 4.51 -6.14 10.45
CA ASP A 67 5.09 -7.04 9.45
C ASP A 67 4.07 -7.44 8.38
N LEU A 68 2.91 -6.75 8.32
CA LEU A 68 1.82 -7.05 7.42
C LEU A 68 2.33 -7.14 5.97
N PHE A 69 2.15 -8.32 5.36
CA PHE A 69 2.44 -8.55 3.97
C PHE A 69 1.15 -8.60 3.15
N ILE A 70 0.93 -7.56 2.34
CA ILE A 70 -0.24 -7.43 1.47
C ILE A 70 0.05 -8.16 0.15
N LYS A 71 -0.76 -9.18 -0.14
CA LYS A 71 -0.67 -10.03 -1.35
C LYS A 71 -2.01 -10.04 -2.10
N PRO A 72 -2.07 -10.54 -3.34
CA PRO A 72 -3.36 -10.70 -4.05
C PRO A 72 -4.40 -11.42 -3.18
N GLN A 73 -5.68 -11.08 -3.37
CA GLN A 73 -6.82 -11.49 -2.53
C GLN A 73 -6.90 -10.79 -1.15
N TYR A 74 -6.00 -9.85 -0.85
CA TYR A 74 -6.14 -9.00 0.34
C TYR A 74 -7.35 -8.07 0.21
N LYS A 75 -8.16 -7.99 1.27
CA LYS A 75 -9.29 -7.07 1.37
C LYS A 75 -8.86 -5.81 2.13
N PHE A 76 -8.65 -4.73 1.39
CA PHE A 76 -8.37 -3.41 1.96
C PHE A 76 -9.59 -2.90 2.74
N ARG A 77 -9.36 -2.37 3.93
CA ARG A 77 -10.41 -1.88 4.84
C ARG A 77 -10.27 -0.39 5.12
N ALA A 78 -9.03 0.09 5.20
CA ALA A 78 -8.73 1.44 5.65
C ALA A 78 -8.58 2.42 4.48
N VAL A 79 -8.02 1.95 3.36
CA VAL A 79 -7.58 2.77 2.24
C VAL A 79 -8.47 2.58 1.02
N ASP A 80 -8.90 3.68 0.40
CA ASP A 80 -9.71 3.68 -0.82
C ASP A 80 -8.92 4.12 -2.07
N ALA A 81 -7.76 4.76 -1.89
CA ALA A 81 -6.83 5.13 -2.98
C ALA A 81 -5.38 5.16 -2.49
N ILE A 82 -4.42 4.90 -3.38
CA ILE A 82 -2.98 4.90 -3.06
C ILE A 82 -2.24 5.86 -3.99
N LEU A 83 -1.47 6.78 -3.41
CA LEU A 83 -0.44 7.55 -4.11
C LEU A 83 0.94 6.96 -3.77
N THR A 84 1.66 6.44 -4.77
CA THR A 84 2.98 5.81 -4.56
C THR A 84 3.87 5.96 -5.80
N ASN A 85 5.15 5.62 -5.69
CA ASN A 85 6.06 5.62 -6.82
C ASN A 85 5.85 4.39 -7.72
N PHE A 86 6.44 4.41 -8.92
CA PHE A 86 6.60 3.20 -9.71
C PHE A 86 7.68 2.28 -9.10
N HIS A 87 7.28 1.04 -8.78
CA HIS A 87 8.13 0.04 -8.12
C HIS A 87 8.76 -0.93 -9.12
N LEU A 88 9.99 -1.37 -8.85
CA LEU A 88 10.71 -2.30 -9.71
C LEU A 88 10.07 -3.71 -9.73
N PRO A 89 10.29 -4.49 -10.81
CA PRO A 89 9.91 -5.90 -10.86
C PRO A 89 10.44 -6.69 -9.66
N ARG A 90 9.68 -7.71 -9.23
CA ARG A 90 10.06 -8.63 -8.13
C ARG A 90 10.31 -7.93 -6.77
N THR A 91 9.58 -6.84 -6.51
CA THR A 91 9.58 -6.17 -5.19
C THR A 91 8.26 -6.41 -4.46
N THR A 92 8.29 -6.43 -3.13
CA THR A 92 7.09 -6.54 -2.28
C THR A 92 6.13 -5.37 -2.48
N LEU A 93 6.66 -4.19 -2.80
CA LEU A 93 5.85 -3.01 -3.10
C LEU A 93 5.05 -3.19 -4.40
N LEU A 94 5.65 -3.81 -5.42
CA LEU A 94 4.94 -4.15 -6.64
C LEU A 94 3.80 -5.15 -6.36
N VAL A 95 4.02 -6.11 -5.47
CA VAL A 95 2.98 -7.07 -5.04
C VAL A 95 1.82 -6.33 -4.35
N LEU A 96 2.11 -5.37 -3.46
CA LEU A 96 1.10 -4.56 -2.78
C LEU A 96 0.25 -3.76 -3.77
N VAL A 97 0.87 -3.04 -4.71
CA VAL A 97 0.09 -2.23 -5.68
C VAL A 97 -0.72 -3.10 -6.64
N ARG A 98 -0.23 -4.31 -6.98
CA ARG A 98 -1.01 -5.30 -7.75
C ARG A 98 -2.16 -5.89 -6.95
N ALA A 99 -1.98 -6.13 -5.65
CA ALA A 99 -3.07 -6.53 -4.78
C ALA A 99 -4.16 -5.46 -4.68
N PHE A 100 -3.79 -4.17 -4.74
CA PHE A 100 -4.73 -3.05 -4.69
C PHE A 100 -5.42 -2.77 -6.03
N GLY A 101 -4.65 -2.53 -7.09
CA GLY A 101 -5.17 -2.14 -8.41
C GLY A 101 -5.58 -3.30 -9.32
N GLY A 102 -5.24 -4.54 -8.96
CA GLY A 102 -5.44 -5.72 -9.80
C GLY A 102 -4.37 -5.88 -10.88
N ASP A 103 -4.19 -7.11 -11.34
CA ASP A 103 -3.09 -7.47 -12.25
C ASP A 103 -3.20 -6.81 -13.63
N GLU A 104 -4.40 -6.76 -14.20
CA GLU A 104 -4.60 -6.23 -15.55
C GLU A 104 -4.35 -4.72 -15.62
N LEU A 105 -4.92 -3.96 -14.67
CA LEU A 105 -4.76 -2.51 -14.60
C LEU A 105 -3.29 -2.15 -14.35
N MET A 106 -2.64 -2.83 -13.41
CA MET A 106 -1.22 -2.57 -13.12
C MET A 106 -0.31 -2.93 -14.29
N ARG A 107 -0.57 -4.04 -15.00
CA ARG A 107 0.20 -4.36 -16.22
C ARG A 107 0.08 -3.23 -17.24
N ARG A 108 -1.13 -2.80 -17.57
CA ARG A 108 -1.38 -1.73 -18.53
C ARG A 108 -0.71 -0.41 -18.12
N ALA A 109 -0.82 -0.03 -16.85
CA ALA A 109 -0.22 1.19 -16.33
C ALA A 109 1.31 1.17 -16.41
N TYR A 110 1.94 0.02 -16.13
CA TYR A 110 3.39 -0.14 -16.23
C TYR A 110 3.89 -0.16 -17.67
N ASP A 111 3.18 -0.83 -18.58
CA ASP A 111 3.51 -0.84 -20.00
C ASP A 111 3.45 0.59 -20.58
N GLU A 112 2.42 1.35 -20.20
CA GLU A 112 2.27 2.77 -20.54
C GLU A 112 3.42 3.61 -19.99
N ALA A 113 3.72 3.48 -18.70
CA ALA A 113 4.80 4.23 -18.05
C ALA A 113 6.17 3.97 -18.71
N ILE A 114 6.42 2.72 -19.15
CA ILE A 114 7.63 2.38 -19.89
C ILE A 114 7.62 3.03 -21.28
N ARG A 115 6.51 2.96 -22.00
CA ARG A 115 6.36 3.55 -23.35
C ARG A 115 6.59 5.06 -23.32
N GLU A 116 5.99 5.74 -22.35
CA GLU A 116 6.07 7.19 -22.16
C GLU A 116 7.34 7.62 -21.39
N LYS A 117 8.26 6.70 -21.10
CA LYS A 117 9.56 6.95 -20.45
C LYS A 117 9.45 7.64 -19.10
N TYR A 118 8.45 7.24 -18.30
CA TYR A 118 8.36 7.64 -16.91
C TYR A 118 9.62 7.23 -16.16
N ARG A 119 9.97 8.00 -15.14
CA ARG A 119 11.08 7.73 -14.24
C ARG A 119 10.58 6.83 -13.11
N PHE A 120 11.29 5.75 -12.83
CA PHE A 120 10.90 4.77 -11.82
C PHE A 120 11.66 4.99 -10.51
N TYR A 121 11.27 4.27 -9.46
CA TYR A 121 11.97 4.20 -8.17
C TYR A 121 11.82 5.44 -7.26
N SER A 122 12.70 5.61 -6.28
CA SER A 122 12.55 6.56 -5.16
C SER A 122 12.40 8.02 -5.55
N TYR A 123 13.06 8.44 -6.64
CA TYR A 123 13.06 9.83 -7.12
C TYR A 123 12.39 9.97 -8.50
N GLY A 124 11.66 8.94 -8.90
CA GLY A 124 10.93 8.90 -10.15
C GLY A 124 9.60 9.63 -10.06
N ASP A 125 8.74 9.30 -11.01
CA ASP A 125 7.37 9.76 -11.07
C ASP A 125 6.46 8.94 -10.14
N ALA A 126 5.25 9.45 -9.93
CA ALA A 126 4.25 8.87 -9.05
C ALA A 126 3.05 8.30 -9.82
N MET A 127 2.36 7.37 -9.18
CA MET A 127 1.14 6.73 -9.62
C MET A 127 0.06 6.95 -8.55
N LEU A 128 -1.12 7.34 -9.00
CA LEU A 128 -2.34 7.38 -8.20
C LEU A 128 -3.26 6.23 -8.65
N ILE A 129 -3.63 5.35 -7.72
CA ILE A 129 -4.58 4.26 -7.94
C ILE A 129 -5.88 4.58 -7.19
N VAL A 130 -7.02 4.63 -7.88
CA VAL A 130 -8.33 5.12 -7.40
C VAL A 130 -9.49 4.23 -7.81
#